data_AF-A0A8T4JIH8-F1
#
_entry.id   AF-A0A8T4JIH8-F1
#
_cell.length_a   1.000
_cell.length_b   1.000
_cell.length_c   1.000
_cell.angle_alpha   90.00
_cell.angle_beta   90.00
_cell.angle_gamma   90.00
#
_symmetry.space_group_name_H-M   'P 1'
#
loop_
_entity.id
_entity.type
_entity.pdbx_description
1 polymer ?
#
loop_
_entity_poly.entity_id
_entity_poly.type
_entity_poly.pdbx_seq_one_letter_code
_entity_poly.pdbx_strand_id
1 'polypeptide(L)'
;MKFPKEIASKSSLENFNDDKYSKFSKNDFSKKSLIKLILALTFASIFSIHFFIINIIILITTFFWLNYKSPEFKFNKFFLSLISIIILLILLNSFWLQGFIGNSIISDINEDHKEFFSPKMSQNIPAVAKIMGMWGFWREVGYTRTYKTLPSYIWMILLIILLAIFIYSYIFTKKSYQKNIFFTLFWIGLILGTGISHPYFSNLFSTLFNYLPLFSGFRDSHKLVSLIALAYAYIIPLSLIKLKQNKKLLYLPLTILFIVFFIFMSYPLINLNNQLKHINYPIDYNNLNIFLNNKTISGHIIYLPWENYLTYNWSINSSSDGRLSVPINSIIKKSILIGNDKYGKKDNLRNKITNCLNKNNTSCLESLNVEFIIKDKCAIFPQSYKWIQTPIYENNCIELYKLNNKQEVSSKIPMRFIVGLLISIITFILLLYFLIKR
;
A
#
# COMPACT_ATOMS: atom_id res chain seq x y z
N MET A 1 -36.26 -49.67 -11.01
CA MET A 1 -36.42 -48.35 -10.34
C MET A 1 -36.46 -47.26 -11.40
N LYS A 2 -37.65 -46.71 -11.69
CA LYS A 2 -37.86 -45.58 -12.58
C LYS A 2 -37.63 -44.29 -11.78
N PHE A 3 -36.66 -43.47 -12.18
CA PHE A 3 -36.53 -42.11 -11.65
C PHE A 3 -37.54 -41.19 -12.34
N PRO A 4 -38.20 -40.28 -11.61
CA PRO A 4 -39.27 -39.45 -12.15
C PRO A 4 -38.69 -38.38 -13.08
N LYS A 5 -39.23 -38.33 -14.31
CA LYS A 5 -39.15 -37.18 -15.21
C LYS A 5 -40.24 -36.20 -14.81
N GLU A 6 -40.00 -35.32 -13.84
CA GLU A 6 -40.89 -34.19 -13.61
C GLU A 6 -40.14 -32.90 -13.24
N ILE A 7 -40.39 -31.89 -14.08
CA ILE A 7 -40.53 -30.47 -13.72
C ILE A 7 -39.25 -29.76 -13.27
N ALA A 8 -38.45 -29.34 -14.24
CA ALA A 8 -37.73 -28.06 -14.13
C ALA A 8 -38.42 -27.07 -15.07
N SER A 9 -39.33 -26.29 -14.49
CA SER A 9 -40.08 -25.21 -15.13
C SER A 9 -39.13 -24.25 -15.86
N LYS A 10 -39.38 -24.07 -17.16
CA LYS A 10 -38.66 -23.15 -18.05
C LYS A 10 -39.09 -21.67 -17.88
N SER A 11 -39.98 -21.36 -16.94
CA SER A 11 -40.74 -20.09 -16.94
C SER A 11 -40.39 -19.09 -15.83
N SER A 12 -39.41 -19.34 -14.97
CA SER A 12 -39.00 -18.40 -13.90
C SER A 12 -37.63 -17.73 -14.12
N LEU A 13 -36.98 -17.96 -15.26
CA LEU A 13 -35.64 -17.44 -15.57
C LEU A 13 -35.61 -16.39 -16.70
N GLU A 14 -36.76 -16.05 -17.30
CA GLU A 14 -36.85 -15.06 -18.40
C GLU A 14 -37.10 -13.61 -17.95
N ASN A 15 -37.34 -13.35 -16.65
CA ASN A 15 -37.64 -12.01 -16.16
C ASN A 15 -36.54 -11.40 -15.27
N PHE A 16 -35.26 -11.62 -15.60
CA PHE A 16 -34.25 -10.61 -15.28
C PHE A 16 -34.39 -9.49 -16.31
N ASN A 17 -35.41 -8.64 -16.13
CA ASN A 17 -35.64 -7.45 -16.94
C ASN A 17 -34.39 -6.56 -16.93
N ASP A 18 -33.58 -6.65 -17.98
CA ASP A 18 -32.47 -5.73 -18.28
C ASP A 18 -32.97 -4.27 -18.34
N ASP A 19 -34.26 -4.05 -18.59
CA ASP A 19 -34.88 -2.72 -18.57
C ASP A 19 -35.08 -2.13 -17.15
N LYS A 20 -35.04 -2.95 -16.10
CA LYS A 20 -35.13 -2.45 -14.72
C LYS A 20 -33.83 -1.76 -14.27
N TYR A 21 -32.71 -2.03 -14.94
CA TYR A 21 -31.42 -1.37 -14.71
C TYR A 21 -31.11 -0.28 -15.74
N SER A 22 -31.92 -0.14 -16.81
CA SER A 22 -31.70 0.84 -17.87
C SER A 22 -32.33 2.21 -17.57
N LYS A 23 -33.35 2.27 -16.71
CA LYS A 23 -33.89 3.52 -16.15
C LYS A 23 -33.21 3.85 -14.82
N PHE A 24 -32.04 4.49 -14.88
CA PHE A 24 -31.62 5.36 -13.79
C PHE A 24 -32.68 6.46 -13.68
N SER A 25 -33.64 6.29 -12.76
CA SER A 25 -34.67 7.30 -12.55
C SER A 25 -33.98 8.54 -11.98
N LYS A 26 -34.45 9.74 -12.33
CA LYS A 26 -33.96 11.02 -11.76
C LYS A 26 -33.99 11.04 -10.21
N ASN A 27 -34.67 10.07 -9.57
CA ASN A 27 -34.79 9.93 -8.12
C ASN A 27 -33.79 8.94 -7.49
N ASP A 28 -32.95 8.23 -8.26
CA ASP A 28 -32.12 7.13 -7.72
C ASP A 28 -30.85 7.60 -7.00
N PHE A 29 -30.46 8.87 -7.17
CA PHE A 29 -29.51 9.53 -6.26
C PHE A 29 -30.22 9.95 -4.97
N SER A 30 -30.79 8.97 -4.27
CA SER A 30 -31.27 9.19 -2.92
C SER A 30 -30.10 9.66 -2.05
N LYS A 31 -30.34 10.60 -1.12
CA LYS A 31 -29.32 11.02 -0.15
C LYS A 31 -28.69 9.82 0.58
N LYS A 32 -29.46 8.73 0.77
CA LYS A 32 -29.01 7.47 1.36
C LYS A 32 -27.94 6.77 0.51
N SER A 33 -28.12 6.70 -0.81
CA SER A 33 -27.13 6.12 -1.74
C SER A 33 -25.83 6.93 -1.73
N LEU A 34 -25.95 8.26 -1.71
CA LEU A 34 -24.79 9.17 -1.62
C LEU A 34 -24.00 8.97 -0.33
N ILE A 35 -24.69 8.92 0.82
CA ILE A 35 -24.05 8.70 2.12
C ILE A 35 -23.37 7.32 2.15
N LYS A 36 -24.02 6.27 1.65
CA LYS A 36 -23.42 4.93 1.55
C LYS A 36 -22.14 4.94 0.71
N LEU A 37 -22.16 5.63 -0.43
CA LEU A 37 -20.97 5.78 -1.28
C LEU A 37 -19.85 6.51 -0.55
N ILE A 38 -20.13 7.66 0.05
CA ILE A 38 -19.13 8.46 0.78
C ILE A 38 -18.54 7.67 1.94
N LEU A 39 -19.37 6.96 2.71
CA LEU A 39 -18.90 6.10 3.79
C LEU A 39 -18.02 4.97 3.25
N ALA A 40 -18.43 4.28 2.18
CA ALA A 40 -17.62 3.21 1.57
C ALA A 40 -16.25 3.72 1.10
N LEU A 41 -16.21 4.88 0.43
CA LEU A 41 -14.96 5.52 -0.01
C LEU A 41 -14.11 5.97 1.20
N THR A 42 -14.74 6.48 2.25
CA THR A 42 -14.04 6.86 3.48
C THR A 42 -13.44 5.65 4.16
N PHE A 43 -14.20 4.55 4.32
CA PHE A 43 -13.69 3.30 4.88
C PHE A 43 -12.50 2.74 4.09
N ALA A 44 -12.54 2.79 2.76
CA ALA A 44 -11.39 2.42 1.93
C ALA A 44 -10.18 3.34 2.18
N SER A 45 -10.42 4.64 2.43
CA SER A 45 -9.38 5.66 2.65
C SER A 45 -8.78 5.63 4.06
N ILE A 46 -9.44 5.01 5.04
CA ILE A 46 -8.92 4.86 6.42
C ILE A 46 -7.58 4.10 6.44
N PHE A 47 -7.38 3.17 5.51
CA PHE A 47 -6.17 2.36 5.47
C PHE A 47 -4.95 3.13 4.94
N SER A 48 -5.16 4.12 4.05
CA SER A 48 -4.05 4.89 3.48
C SER A 48 -4.52 6.14 2.73
N ILE A 49 -3.73 7.22 2.82
CA ILE A 49 -3.82 8.40 1.95
C ILE A 49 -3.85 8.04 0.45
N HIS A 50 -3.21 6.95 0.03
CA HIS A 50 -3.21 6.54 -1.38
C HIS A 50 -4.60 6.14 -1.85
N PHE A 51 -5.40 5.49 -0.98
CA PHE A 51 -6.77 5.10 -1.32
C PHE A 51 -7.68 6.31 -1.47
N PHE A 52 -7.40 7.42 -0.80
CA PHE A 52 -8.09 8.69 -1.02
C PHE A 52 -7.91 9.18 -2.47
N ILE A 53 -6.67 9.20 -2.99
CA ILE A 53 -6.41 9.61 -4.38
C ILE A 53 -6.98 8.59 -5.38
N ILE A 54 -6.86 7.28 -5.10
CA ILE A 54 -7.47 6.22 -5.91
C ILE A 54 -9.00 6.40 -6.01
N ASN A 55 -9.66 6.76 -4.92
CA ASN A 55 -11.09 7.04 -4.91
C ASN A 55 -11.47 8.24 -5.78
N ILE A 56 -10.63 9.29 -5.82
CA ILE A 56 -10.83 10.42 -6.75
C ILE A 56 -10.77 9.92 -8.20
N ILE A 57 -9.80 9.06 -8.55
CA ILE A 57 -9.70 8.46 -9.89
C ILE A 57 -10.96 7.64 -10.23
N ILE A 58 -11.47 6.85 -9.29
CA ILE A 58 -12.71 6.07 -9.46
C ILE A 58 -13.90 7.00 -9.70
N LEU A 59 -14.04 8.06 -8.91
CA LEU A 59 -15.12 9.04 -9.04
C LEU A 59 -15.06 9.79 -10.39
N ILE A 60 -13.88 10.24 -10.81
CA ILE A 60 -13.69 10.91 -12.11
C ILE A 60 -14.04 9.97 -13.28
N THR A 61 -13.58 8.72 -13.22
CA THR A 61 -13.85 7.71 -14.25
C THR A 61 -15.34 7.39 -14.32
N THR A 62 -15.98 7.25 -13.16
CA THR A 62 -17.43 7.03 -13.05
C THR A 62 -18.19 8.22 -13.62
N PHE A 63 -17.79 9.43 -13.27
CA PHE A 63 -18.39 10.67 -13.75
C PHE A 63 -18.32 10.79 -15.27
N PHE A 64 -17.14 10.52 -15.85
CA PHE A 64 -16.92 10.54 -17.29
C PHE A 64 -17.90 9.62 -18.04
N TRP A 65 -18.02 8.35 -17.60
CA TRP A 65 -18.89 7.39 -18.27
C TRP A 65 -20.39 7.66 -18.08
N LEU A 66 -20.78 8.21 -16.92
CA LEU A 66 -22.16 8.62 -16.68
C LEU A 66 -22.57 9.76 -17.61
N ASN A 67 -21.71 10.77 -17.79
CA ASN A 67 -21.96 11.86 -18.74
C ASN A 67 -21.96 11.38 -20.19
N TYR A 68 -21.03 10.50 -20.56
CA TYR A 68 -20.96 9.96 -21.91
C TYR A 68 -22.22 9.19 -22.29
N LYS A 69 -22.79 8.40 -21.36
CA LYS A 69 -23.99 7.60 -21.64
C LYS A 69 -25.27 8.43 -21.64
N SER A 70 -25.32 9.52 -20.90
CA SER A 70 -26.56 10.27 -20.70
C SER A 70 -26.33 11.76 -20.99
N PRO A 71 -26.21 12.15 -22.27
CA PRO A 71 -25.92 13.53 -22.68
C PRO A 71 -27.02 14.52 -22.28
N GLU A 72 -28.24 14.05 -22.01
CA GLU A 72 -29.34 14.86 -21.47
C GLU A 72 -29.10 15.34 -20.03
N PHE A 73 -28.09 14.81 -19.33
CA PHE A 73 -27.73 15.31 -18.01
C PHE A 73 -27.09 16.70 -18.13
N LYS A 74 -27.64 17.65 -17.37
CA LYS A 74 -27.05 18.98 -17.21
C LYS A 74 -25.69 18.83 -16.54
N PHE A 75 -24.61 18.88 -17.33
CA PHE A 75 -23.21 18.75 -16.90
C PHE A 75 -22.93 19.51 -15.60
N ASN A 76 -23.41 20.75 -15.49
CA ASN A 76 -23.22 21.61 -14.31
C ASN A 76 -23.74 20.99 -13.01
N LYS A 77 -24.93 20.37 -13.00
CA LYS A 77 -25.51 19.80 -11.76
C LYS A 77 -24.71 18.59 -11.29
N PHE A 78 -24.29 17.75 -12.22
CA PHE A 78 -23.55 16.54 -11.89
C PHE A 78 -22.12 16.87 -11.48
N PHE A 79 -21.49 17.85 -12.14
CA PHE A 79 -20.16 18.34 -11.80
C PHE A 79 -20.15 18.94 -10.38
N LEU A 80 -21.16 19.74 -10.03
CA LEU A 80 -21.33 20.23 -8.66
C LEU A 80 -21.51 19.10 -7.65
N SER A 81 -22.24 18.03 -8.01
CA SER A 81 -22.36 16.85 -7.14
C SER A 81 -21.03 16.12 -6.96
N LEU A 82 -20.22 15.98 -8.02
CA LEU A 82 -18.89 15.40 -7.94
C LEU A 82 -17.99 16.23 -7.02
N ILE A 83 -17.95 17.56 -7.21
CA ILE A 83 -17.21 18.47 -6.34
C ILE A 83 -17.68 18.33 -4.89
N SER A 84 -18.99 18.30 -4.65
CA SER A 84 -19.54 18.12 -3.30
C SER A 84 -19.10 16.80 -2.66
N ILE A 85 -19.10 15.69 -3.42
CA ILE A 85 -18.59 14.40 -2.94
C ILE A 85 -17.10 14.49 -2.60
N ILE A 86 -16.29 15.10 -3.47
CA ILE A 86 -14.85 15.26 -3.25
C ILE A 86 -14.60 16.11 -2.00
N ILE A 87 -15.31 17.23 -1.83
CA ILE A 87 -15.20 18.08 -0.63
C ILE A 87 -15.57 17.29 0.62
N LEU A 88 -16.68 16.55 0.61
CA LEU A 88 -17.07 15.72 1.76
C LEU A 88 -16.03 14.63 2.06
N LEU A 89 -15.46 14.02 1.03
CA LEU A 89 -14.40 13.03 1.18
C LEU A 89 -13.13 13.66 1.78
N ILE A 90 -12.76 14.87 1.34
CA ILE A 90 -11.64 15.65 1.89
C ILE A 90 -11.87 15.95 3.37
N LEU A 91 -13.07 16.42 3.74
CA LEU A 91 -13.40 16.77 5.13
C LEU A 91 -13.35 15.53 6.04
N LEU A 92 -13.93 14.41 5.60
CA LEU A 92 -13.93 13.15 6.36
C LEU A 92 -12.55 12.50 6.48
N ASN A 93 -11.67 12.74 5.51
CA ASN A 93 -10.31 12.21 5.49
C ASN A 93 -9.27 13.28 5.81
N SER A 94 -9.68 14.39 6.41
CA SER A 94 -8.82 15.54 6.72
C SER A 94 -7.71 15.19 7.72
N PHE A 95 -7.90 14.14 8.54
CA PHE A 95 -6.84 13.62 9.41
C PHE A 95 -5.59 13.19 8.64
N TRP A 96 -5.70 12.79 7.37
CA TRP A 96 -4.53 12.51 6.53
C TRP A 96 -3.84 13.78 6.04
N LEU A 97 -4.61 14.87 5.85
CA LEU A 97 -4.08 16.14 5.32
C LEU A 97 -3.12 16.84 6.28
N GLN A 98 -3.14 16.49 7.58
CA GLN A 98 -2.18 17.01 8.54
C GLN A 98 -0.72 16.72 8.14
N GLY A 99 -0.48 15.60 7.44
CA GLY A 99 0.85 15.23 6.95
C GLY A 99 1.42 16.20 5.91
N PHE A 100 0.57 17.07 5.35
CA PHE A 100 0.95 18.09 4.37
C PHE A 100 1.18 19.47 4.97
N ILE A 101 0.81 19.70 6.23
CA ILE A 101 1.00 20.98 6.90
C ILE A 101 2.42 21.01 7.53
N GLY A 102 3.36 21.68 6.87
CA GLY A 102 4.77 21.83 7.28
C GLY A 102 5.77 21.15 6.33
N ASN A 103 6.97 20.80 6.82
CA ASN A 103 7.95 20.01 6.07
C ASN A 103 7.43 18.58 5.83
N SER A 104 6.63 18.44 4.78
CA SER A 104 5.95 17.21 4.39
C SER A 104 6.96 16.16 3.92
N ILE A 105 6.70 14.89 4.20
CA ILE A 105 7.52 13.77 3.67
C ILE A 105 7.51 13.77 2.13
N ILE A 106 6.46 14.33 1.52
CA ILE A 106 6.31 14.42 0.07
C ILE A 106 7.41 15.27 -0.58
N SER A 107 7.89 16.34 0.07
CA SER A 107 8.94 17.18 -0.51
C SER A 107 10.30 16.49 -0.59
N ASP A 108 10.51 15.42 0.20
CA ASP A 108 11.74 14.62 0.17
C ASP A 108 11.70 13.52 -0.90
N ILE A 109 10.52 13.26 -1.49
CA ILE A 109 10.36 12.26 -2.54
C ILE A 109 10.83 12.86 -3.87
N ASN A 110 11.82 12.22 -4.48
CA ASN A 110 12.47 12.66 -5.72
C ASN A 110 12.54 11.54 -6.76
N GLU A 111 13.26 11.80 -7.86
CA GLU A 111 13.51 10.85 -8.95
C GLU A 111 14.16 9.53 -8.50
N ASP A 112 15.13 9.57 -7.57
CA ASP A 112 15.77 8.35 -7.05
C ASP A 112 14.77 7.43 -6.36
N HIS A 113 13.79 8.00 -5.66
CA HIS A 113 12.73 7.23 -5.03
C HIS A 113 11.86 6.54 -6.09
N LYS A 114 11.45 7.27 -7.12
CA LYS A 114 10.66 6.74 -8.22
C LYS A 114 11.38 5.57 -8.89
N GLU A 115 12.68 5.71 -9.16
CA GLU A 115 13.50 4.64 -9.72
C GLU A 115 13.61 3.43 -8.78
N PHE A 116 13.90 3.66 -7.52
CA PHE A 116 14.05 2.58 -6.55
C PHE A 116 12.76 1.77 -6.36
N PHE A 117 11.63 2.46 -6.18
CA PHE A 117 10.31 1.87 -5.91
C PHE A 117 9.53 1.45 -7.16
N SER A 118 10.15 1.54 -8.35
CA SER A 118 9.55 1.05 -9.60
C SER A 118 9.45 -0.49 -9.64
N PRO A 119 8.42 -1.05 -10.31
CA PRO A 119 8.32 -2.48 -10.60
C PRO A 119 9.57 -3.03 -11.30
N LYS A 120 10.15 -4.13 -10.81
CA LYS A 120 11.41 -4.67 -11.36
C LYS A 120 11.18 -5.71 -12.45
N MET A 121 12.10 -5.76 -13.42
CA MET A 121 12.09 -6.72 -14.54
C MET A 121 12.89 -8.00 -14.24
N SER A 122 12.70 -8.66 -13.10
CA SER A 122 13.34 -9.97 -12.86
C SER A 122 12.76 -11.11 -13.72
N GLN A 123 13.58 -12.15 -13.90
CA GLN A 123 13.23 -13.45 -14.52
C GLN A 123 12.70 -13.32 -15.96
N ASN A 124 13.13 -12.29 -16.69
CA ASN A 124 12.70 -12.01 -18.06
C ASN A 124 11.17 -11.83 -18.22
N ILE A 125 10.45 -11.56 -17.13
CA ILE A 125 9.02 -11.25 -17.17
C ILE A 125 8.86 -9.73 -17.25
N PRO A 126 8.23 -9.18 -18.31
CA PRO A 126 8.01 -7.74 -18.44
C PRO A 126 7.24 -7.16 -17.25
N ALA A 127 7.58 -5.94 -16.83
CA ALA A 127 6.92 -5.25 -15.73
C ALA A 127 5.39 -5.14 -15.93
N VAL A 128 4.96 -4.85 -17.17
CA VAL A 128 3.54 -4.79 -17.56
C VAL A 128 2.82 -6.11 -17.25
N ALA A 129 3.43 -7.25 -17.61
CA ALA A 129 2.85 -8.56 -17.35
C ALA A 129 2.73 -8.82 -15.84
N LYS A 130 3.78 -8.49 -15.07
CA LYS A 130 3.73 -8.57 -13.60
C LYS A 130 2.62 -7.70 -13.02
N ILE A 131 2.42 -6.49 -13.53
CA ILE A 131 1.36 -5.58 -13.07
C ILE A 131 -0.03 -6.12 -13.41
N MET A 132 -0.24 -6.65 -14.63
CA MET A 132 -1.50 -7.34 -15.00
C MET A 132 -1.77 -8.55 -14.10
N GLY A 133 -0.73 -9.28 -13.69
CA GLY A 133 -0.81 -10.36 -12.73
C GLY A 133 -0.90 -9.92 -11.27
N MET A 134 -0.89 -8.61 -10.99
CA MET A 134 -0.87 -8.01 -9.64
C MET A 134 0.38 -8.34 -8.81
N TRP A 135 1.51 -8.58 -9.47
CA TRP A 135 2.78 -9.02 -8.90
C TRP A 135 3.95 -8.04 -9.14
N GLY A 136 3.71 -6.85 -9.70
CA GLY A 136 4.76 -5.86 -10.01
C GLY A 136 5.29 -5.05 -8.83
N PHE A 137 5.49 -5.65 -7.65
CA PHE A 137 6.00 -4.95 -6.47
C PHE A 137 7.53 -4.79 -6.51
N TRP A 138 8.06 -3.65 -6.05
CA TRP A 138 9.49 -3.29 -6.17
C TRP A 138 10.43 -4.21 -5.39
N ARG A 139 10.05 -4.66 -4.18
CA ARG A 139 10.87 -5.55 -3.34
C ARG A 139 10.59 -7.00 -3.70
N GLU A 140 11.18 -7.47 -4.79
CA GLU A 140 10.96 -8.83 -5.29
C GLU A 140 11.63 -9.92 -4.46
N VAL A 141 12.70 -9.60 -3.76
CA VAL A 141 13.45 -10.57 -2.94
C VAL A 141 12.77 -10.83 -1.60
N GLY A 142 12.01 -9.87 -1.06
CA GLY A 142 11.42 -9.95 0.28
C GLY A 142 10.24 -10.89 0.45
N TYR A 143 9.73 -11.48 -0.65
CA TYR A 143 8.66 -12.47 -0.62
C TYR A 143 8.84 -13.50 -1.72
N THR A 144 8.50 -14.75 -1.43
CA THR A 144 8.22 -15.79 -2.41
C THR A 144 6.93 -15.43 -3.14
N ARG A 145 6.99 -15.45 -4.47
CA ARG A 145 5.88 -15.08 -5.35
C ARG A 145 5.56 -16.26 -6.26
N THR A 146 4.33 -16.30 -6.74
CA THR A 146 3.84 -17.42 -7.56
C THR A 146 4.70 -17.65 -8.81
N TYR A 147 5.17 -16.57 -9.45
CA TYR A 147 6.02 -16.67 -10.64
C TYR A 147 7.47 -17.10 -10.34
N LYS A 148 7.89 -17.15 -9.06
CA LYS A 148 9.19 -17.71 -8.66
C LYS A 148 9.11 -19.21 -8.39
N THR A 149 7.95 -19.70 -7.98
CA THR A 149 7.72 -21.13 -7.72
C THR A 149 7.24 -21.89 -8.95
N LEU A 150 6.69 -21.18 -9.93
CA LEU A 150 6.30 -21.75 -11.20
C LEU A 150 7.32 -21.41 -12.27
N PRO A 151 7.51 -22.31 -13.26
CA PRO A 151 8.16 -21.92 -14.49
C PRO A 151 7.46 -20.71 -15.10
N SER A 152 8.25 -19.70 -15.51
CA SER A 152 7.74 -18.41 -15.97
C SER A 152 6.74 -18.54 -17.12
N TYR A 153 6.91 -19.52 -18.02
CA TYR A 153 5.99 -19.79 -19.11
C TYR A 153 4.62 -20.28 -18.63
N ILE A 154 4.55 -21.13 -17.59
CA ILE A 154 3.28 -21.58 -17.00
C ILE A 154 2.56 -20.36 -16.40
N TRP A 155 3.29 -19.53 -15.65
CA TRP A 155 2.71 -18.32 -15.08
C TRP A 155 2.20 -17.35 -16.16
N MET A 156 2.91 -17.21 -17.27
CA MET A 156 2.46 -16.41 -18.42
C MET A 156 1.21 -16.98 -19.09
N ILE A 157 1.12 -18.31 -19.26
CA ILE A 157 -0.09 -18.97 -19.78
C ILE A 157 -1.28 -18.69 -18.86
N LEU A 158 -1.08 -18.83 -17.54
CA LEU A 158 -2.08 -18.52 -16.53
C LEU A 158 -2.55 -17.05 -16.62
N LEU A 159 -1.62 -16.10 -16.78
CA LEU A 159 -1.95 -14.70 -17.00
C LEU A 159 -2.75 -14.48 -18.30
N ILE A 160 -2.36 -15.12 -19.40
CA ILE A 160 -3.08 -15.03 -20.68
C ILE A 160 -4.51 -15.55 -20.54
N ILE A 161 -4.72 -16.66 -19.83
CA ILE A 161 -6.06 -17.20 -19.57
C ILE A 161 -6.90 -16.20 -18.75
N LEU A 162 -6.33 -15.60 -17.71
CA LEU A 162 -7.01 -14.58 -16.90
C LEU A 162 -7.45 -13.39 -17.77
N LEU A 163 -6.54 -12.88 -18.61
CA LEU A 163 -6.83 -11.76 -19.51
C LEU A 163 -7.87 -12.13 -20.57
N ALA A 164 -7.80 -13.34 -21.11
CA ALA A 164 -8.78 -13.84 -22.06
C ALA A 164 -10.19 -13.90 -21.44
N ILE A 165 -10.31 -14.38 -20.19
CA ILE A 165 -11.59 -14.38 -19.46
C ILE A 165 -12.06 -12.94 -19.20
N PHE A 166 -11.17 -12.04 -18.77
CA PHE A 166 -11.50 -10.64 -18.53
C PHE A 166 -12.01 -9.94 -19.80
N ILE A 167 -11.32 -10.14 -20.94
CA ILE A 167 -11.71 -9.58 -22.24
C ILE A 167 -13.01 -10.22 -22.72
N TYR A 168 -13.15 -11.54 -22.62
CA TYR A 168 -14.39 -12.25 -22.96
C TYR A 168 -15.57 -11.72 -22.14
N SER A 169 -15.43 -11.57 -20.82
CA SER A 169 -16.41 -10.92 -19.95
C SER A 169 -16.81 -9.54 -20.45
N TYR A 170 -15.83 -8.70 -20.80
CA TYR A 170 -16.07 -7.34 -21.27
C TYR A 170 -16.83 -7.32 -22.61
N ILE A 171 -16.39 -8.11 -23.59
CA ILE A 171 -16.98 -8.12 -24.94
C ILE A 171 -18.40 -8.69 -24.91
N PHE A 172 -18.57 -9.85 -24.29
CA PHE A 172 -19.81 -10.62 -24.43
C PHE A 172 -20.88 -10.24 -23.41
N THR A 173 -20.58 -9.47 -22.36
CA THR A 173 -21.63 -8.99 -21.45
C THR A 173 -22.34 -7.77 -22.04
N LYS A 174 -23.67 -7.84 -22.22
CA LYS A 174 -24.44 -6.76 -22.86
C LYS A 174 -24.49 -5.50 -21.99
N LYS A 175 -24.44 -4.34 -22.69
CA LYS A 175 -24.86 -2.94 -22.36
C LYS A 175 -24.88 -2.41 -20.91
N SER A 176 -24.08 -2.93 -20.00
CA SER A 176 -23.77 -2.25 -18.74
C SER A 176 -22.65 -1.23 -18.96
N TYR A 177 -22.88 0.06 -18.68
CA TYR A 177 -21.81 1.08 -18.74
C TYR A 177 -20.79 0.90 -17.60
N GLN A 178 -21.21 0.24 -16.52
CA GLN A 178 -20.36 -0.08 -15.40
C GLN A 178 -19.16 -0.91 -15.87
N LYS A 179 -19.34 -1.87 -16.78
CA LYS A 179 -18.21 -2.63 -17.34
C LYS A 179 -17.17 -1.71 -18.01
N ASN A 180 -17.60 -0.61 -18.64
CA ASN A 180 -16.71 0.34 -19.28
C ASN A 180 -15.93 1.17 -18.24
N ILE A 181 -16.56 1.53 -17.12
CA ILE A 181 -15.89 2.16 -15.98
C ILE A 181 -14.76 1.24 -15.50
N PHE A 182 -15.07 0.00 -15.15
CA PHE A 182 -14.07 -0.95 -14.63
C PHE A 182 -13.01 -1.31 -15.67
N PHE A 183 -13.35 -1.40 -16.96
CA PHE A 183 -12.38 -1.62 -18.03
C PHE A 183 -11.44 -0.42 -18.20
N THR A 184 -11.95 0.80 -18.04
CA THR A 184 -11.13 2.01 -18.03
C THR A 184 -10.21 2.04 -16.81
N LEU A 185 -10.73 1.67 -15.63
CA LEU A 185 -9.91 1.55 -14.42
C LEU A 185 -8.80 0.51 -14.55
N PHE A 186 -9.04 -0.61 -15.26
CA PHE A 186 -8.01 -1.58 -15.60
C PHE A 186 -6.86 -0.93 -16.36
N TRP A 187 -7.16 -0.17 -17.43
CA TRP A 187 -6.13 0.49 -18.23
C TRP A 187 -5.41 1.60 -17.45
N ILE A 188 -6.13 2.42 -16.68
CA ILE A 188 -5.51 3.44 -15.82
C ILE A 188 -4.56 2.77 -14.81
N GLY A 189 -5.02 1.72 -14.12
CA GLY A 189 -4.23 0.96 -13.16
C GLY A 189 -3.02 0.28 -13.81
N LEU A 190 -3.15 -0.23 -15.02
CA LEU A 190 -2.07 -0.85 -15.78
C LEU A 190 -0.99 0.16 -16.18
N ILE A 191 -1.39 1.27 -16.80
CA ILE A 191 -0.48 2.31 -17.28
C ILE A 191 0.25 2.94 -16.09
N LEU A 192 -0.50 3.40 -15.08
CA LEU A 192 0.10 4.07 -13.94
C LEU A 192 0.79 3.11 -12.98
N GLY A 193 0.28 1.89 -12.82
CA GLY A 193 0.88 0.87 -11.95
C GLY A 193 2.20 0.35 -12.47
N THR A 194 2.36 0.27 -13.80
CA THR A 194 3.65 -0.03 -14.44
C THR A 194 4.66 1.11 -14.23
N GLY A 195 4.18 2.35 -14.19
CA GLY A 195 5.00 3.52 -13.91
C GLY A 195 6.15 3.69 -14.90
N ILE A 196 7.34 3.99 -14.39
CA ILE A 196 8.54 4.22 -15.20
C ILE A 196 9.19 2.94 -15.75
N SER A 197 8.73 1.77 -15.34
CA SER A 197 9.27 0.48 -15.79
C SER A 197 8.89 0.12 -17.22
N HIS A 198 8.24 1.03 -17.97
CA HIS A 198 7.91 0.81 -19.37
C HIS A 198 8.12 2.10 -20.18
N PRO A 199 8.84 2.05 -21.33
CA PRO A 199 9.22 3.25 -22.07
C PRO A 199 8.04 4.16 -22.44
N TYR A 200 6.93 3.57 -22.90
CA TYR A 200 5.75 4.31 -23.32
C TYR A 200 4.94 4.92 -22.16
N PHE A 201 5.08 4.41 -20.93
CA PHE A 201 4.34 4.89 -19.76
C PHE A 201 5.17 5.81 -18.88
N SER A 202 6.51 5.74 -19.02
CA SER A 202 7.46 6.47 -18.19
C SER A 202 7.28 7.99 -18.25
N ASN A 203 7.08 8.56 -19.44
CA ASN A 203 6.90 10.00 -19.58
C ASN A 203 5.61 10.49 -18.89
N LEU A 204 4.50 9.79 -19.11
CA LEU A 204 3.22 10.11 -18.46
C LEU A 204 3.34 10.01 -16.94
N PHE A 205 3.88 8.90 -16.43
CA PHE A 205 4.02 8.71 -14.99
C PHE A 205 4.96 9.75 -14.37
N SER A 206 6.08 10.05 -15.02
CA SER A 206 7.04 11.07 -14.55
C SER A 206 6.44 12.47 -14.56
N THR A 207 5.64 12.80 -15.58
CA THR A 207 4.92 14.08 -15.64
C THR A 207 3.95 14.21 -14.48
N LEU A 208 3.14 13.17 -14.21
CA LEU A 208 2.24 13.17 -13.06
C LEU A 208 3.01 13.24 -11.74
N PHE A 209 4.11 12.49 -11.62
CA PHE A 209 4.96 12.48 -10.42
C PHE A 209 5.56 13.84 -10.09
N ASN A 210 6.00 14.59 -11.11
CA ASN A 210 6.67 15.87 -10.92
C ASN A 210 5.69 17.06 -10.81
N TYR A 211 4.55 16.99 -11.49
CA TYR A 211 3.66 18.16 -11.62
C TYR A 211 2.29 18.00 -10.95
N LEU A 212 1.78 16.78 -10.76
CA LEU A 212 0.48 16.58 -10.10
C LEU A 212 0.68 16.54 -8.58
N PRO A 213 0.10 17.49 -7.81
CA PRO A 213 0.24 17.50 -6.36
C PRO A 213 -0.15 16.18 -5.73
N LEU A 214 0.62 15.76 -4.72
CA LEU A 214 0.47 14.50 -3.97
C LEU A 214 0.74 13.22 -4.77
N PHE A 215 0.87 13.28 -6.11
CA PHE A 215 1.10 12.09 -6.92
C PHE A 215 2.47 11.46 -6.67
N SER A 216 3.47 12.25 -6.27
CA SER A 216 4.77 11.70 -5.83
C SER A 216 4.66 10.78 -4.61
N GLY A 217 3.57 10.85 -3.82
CA GLY A 217 3.24 9.84 -2.80
C GLY A 217 3.13 8.42 -3.37
N PHE A 218 2.76 8.29 -4.65
CA PHE A 218 2.79 7.04 -5.41
C PHE A 218 4.19 6.68 -5.95
N ARG A 219 5.26 7.07 -5.25
CA ARG A 219 6.64 6.61 -5.56
C ARG A 219 6.73 5.09 -5.78
N ASP A 220 5.94 4.34 -5.02
CA ASP A 220 5.62 2.95 -5.31
C ASP A 220 4.33 2.90 -6.14
N SER A 221 4.51 2.76 -7.46
CA SER A 221 3.41 2.74 -8.43
C SER A 221 2.49 1.54 -8.26
N HIS A 222 2.97 0.46 -7.62
CA HIS A 222 2.21 -0.78 -7.43
C HIS A 222 0.90 -0.56 -6.64
N LYS A 223 0.79 0.52 -5.86
CA LYS A 223 -0.47 0.87 -5.16
C LYS A 223 -1.65 1.09 -6.10
N LEU A 224 -1.39 1.48 -7.36
CA LEU A 224 -2.42 1.69 -8.39
C LEU A 224 -2.94 0.38 -9.00
N VAL A 225 -2.29 -0.75 -8.71
CA VAL A 225 -2.79 -2.10 -9.05
C VAL A 225 -4.12 -2.42 -8.37
N SER A 226 -4.46 -1.72 -7.29
CA SER A 226 -5.80 -1.80 -6.68
C SER A 226 -6.93 -1.50 -7.68
N LEU A 227 -6.70 -0.63 -8.68
CA LEU A 227 -7.65 -0.38 -9.77
C LEU A 227 -7.82 -1.60 -10.69
N ILE A 228 -6.74 -2.33 -10.96
CA ILE A 228 -6.77 -3.59 -11.72
C ILE A 228 -7.53 -4.66 -10.93
N ALA A 229 -7.23 -4.80 -9.64
CA ALA A 229 -7.91 -5.74 -8.76
C ALA A 229 -9.42 -5.47 -8.72
N LEU A 230 -9.82 -4.20 -8.58
CA LEU A 230 -11.21 -3.78 -8.62
C LEU A 230 -11.87 -4.08 -9.98
N ALA A 231 -11.15 -3.87 -11.09
CA ALA A 231 -11.64 -4.19 -12.41
C ALA A 231 -11.86 -5.70 -12.61
N TYR A 232 -10.92 -6.53 -12.17
CA TYR A 232 -11.05 -7.98 -12.19
C TYR A 232 -12.22 -8.47 -11.34
N ALA A 233 -12.35 -7.95 -10.12
CA ALA A 233 -13.42 -8.31 -9.20
C ALA A 233 -14.82 -8.01 -9.76
N TYR A 234 -14.96 -6.97 -10.59
CA TYR A 234 -16.23 -6.65 -11.24
C TYR A 234 -16.46 -7.39 -12.56
N ILE A 235 -15.48 -7.35 -13.48
CA ILE A 235 -15.68 -7.81 -14.87
C ILE A 235 -15.66 -9.33 -14.98
N ILE A 236 -14.75 -10.03 -14.28
CA ILE A 236 -14.60 -11.49 -14.44
C ILE A 236 -15.90 -12.24 -14.10
N PRO A 237 -16.59 -11.97 -12.97
CA PRO A 237 -17.84 -12.65 -12.64
C PRO A 237 -18.95 -12.54 -13.69
N LEU A 238 -18.94 -11.48 -14.53
CA LEU A 238 -19.94 -11.30 -15.58
C LEU A 238 -19.90 -12.44 -16.62
N SER A 239 -18.72 -12.97 -16.97
CA SER A 239 -18.61 -14.14 -17.85
C SER A 239 -19.17 -15.40 -17.20
N LEU A 240 -18.92 -15.60 -15.90
CA LEU A 240 -19.44 -16.75 -15.15
C LEU A 240 -20.97 -16.73 -15.11
N ILE A 241 -21.57 -15.56 -14.85
CA ILE A 241 -23.03 -15.37 -14.90
C ILE A 241 -23.56 -15.72 -16.29
N LYS A 242 -22.90 -15.25 -17.36
CA LYS A 242 -23.32 -15.53 -18.73
C LYS A 242 -23.13 -16.99 -19.13
N LEU A 243 -22.04 -17.63 -18.70
CA LEU A 243 -21.78 -19.06 -18.91
C LEU A 243 -22.83 -19.91 -18.22
N LYS A 244 -23.24 -19.54 -17.00
CA LYS A 244 -24.34 -20.20 -16.27
C LYS A 244 -25.65 -20.17 -17.07
N GLN A 245 -25.91 -19.07 -17.78
CA GLN A 245 -27.11 -18.91 -18.61
C GLN A 245 -27.03 -19.72 -19.90
N ASN A 246 -25.92 -19.61 -20.64
CA ASN A 246 -25.83 -20.12 -22.02
C ASN A 246 -25.26 -21.54 -22.13
N LYS A 247 -24.36 -21.94 -21.21
CA LYS A 247 -23.60 -23.19 -21.28
C LYS A 247 -23.45 -23.80 -19.88
N LYS A 248 -24.58 -24.20 -19.28
CA LYS A 248 -24.64 -24.77 -17.92
C LYS A 248 -23.61 -25.89 -17.66
N LEU A 249 -23.36 -26.75 -18.66
CA LEU A 249 -22.38 -27.84 -18.56
C LEU A 249 -20.93 -27.37 -18.42
N LEU A 250 -20.58 -26.22 -19.00
CA LEU A 250 -19.23 -25.64 -18.91
C LEU A 250 -19.06 -24.72 -17.70
N TYR A 251 -20.16 -24.21 -17.13
CA TYR A 251 -20.12 -23.28 -16.00
C TYR A 251 -19.38 -23.88 -14.80
N LEU A 252 -19.77 -25.08 -14.37
CA LEU A 252 -19.17 -25.72 -13.19
C LEU A 252 -17.65 -25.98 -13.36
N PRO A 253 -17.17 -26.66 -14.41
CA PRO A 253 -15.74 -26.91 -14.56
C PRO A 253 -14.93 -25.61 -14.73
N LEU A 254 -15.44 -24.60 -15.44
CA LEU A 254 -14.75 -23.31 -15.57
C LEU A 254 -14.73 -22.52 -14.25
N THR A 255 -15.79 -22.60 -13.45
CA THR A 255 -15.82 -21.98 -12.11
C THR A 255 -14.80 -22.67 -11.21
N ILE A 256 -14.75 -24.01 -11.21
CA ILE A 256 -13.75 -24.78 -10.44
C ILE A 256 -12.34 -24.42 -10.91
N LEU A 257 -12.09 -24.41 -12.22
CA LEU A 257 -10.82 -24.00 -12.79
C LEU A 257 -10.43 -22.59 -12.34
N PHE A 258 -11.37 -21.65 -12.33
CA PHE A 258 -11.14 -20.28 -11.87
C PHE A 258 -10.84 -20.20 -10.36
N ILE A 259 -11.53 -20.98 -9.53
CA ILE A 259 -11.25 -21.06 -8.10
C ILE A 259 -9.87 -21.66 -7.87
N VAL A 260 -9.53 -22.76 -8.52
CA VAL A 260 -8.20 -23.38 -8.46
C VAL A 260 -7.13 -22.40 -8.91
N PHE A 261 -7.35 -21.72 -10.04
CA PHE A 261 -6.48 -20.65 -10.54
C PHE A 261 -6.29 -19.55 -9.50
N PHE A 262 -7.36 -19.06 -8.88
CA PHE A 262 -7.29 -17.98 -7.90
C PHE A 262 -6.55 -18.41 -6.63
N ILE A 263 -6.84 -19.62 -6.11
CA ILE A 263 -6.13 -20.22 -4.99
C ILE A 263 -4.64 -20.34 -5.31
N PHE A 264 -4.31 -20.82 -6.51
CA PHE A 264 -2.93 -21.01 -6.92
C PHE A 264 -2.20 -19.67 -7.14
N MET A 265 -2.83 -18.71 -7.78
CA MET A 265 -2.24 -17.38 -7.95
C MET A 265 -2.08 -16.64 -6.63
N SER A 266 -2.94 -16.93 -5.64
CA SER A 266 -2.93 -16.30 -4.32
C SER A 266 -2.27 -17.16 -3.24
N TYR A 267 -1.71 -18.33 -3.56
CA TYR A 267 -1.17 -19.25 -2.55
C TYR A 267 -0.11 -18.57 -1.65
N PRO A 268 0.75 -17.64 -2.13
CA PRO A 268 1.70 -16.97 -1.26
C PRO A 268 1.04 -16.12 -0.17
N LEU A 269 -0.25 -15.80 -0.31
CA LEU A 269 -1.05 -15.09 0.69
C LEU A 269 -1.75 -16.05 1.67
N ILE A 270 -1.95 -17.31 1.29
CA ILE A 270 -2.56 -18.33 2.16
C ILE A 270 -1.53 -18.72 3.22
N ASN A 271 -1.80 -18.31 4.47
CA ASN A 271 -0.86 -18.42 5.60
C ASN A 271 0.53 -17.82 5.30
N LEU A 272 0.58 -16.82 4.42
CA LEU A 272 1.81 -16.25 3.85
C LEU A 272 2.79 -17.31 3.32
N ASN A 273 2.32 -18.52 3.01
CA ASN A 273 3.11 -19.71 2.70
C ASN A 273 4.31 -19.94 3.66
N ASN A 274 4.12 -19.74 4.97
CA ASN A 274 5.17 -19.83 6.00
C ASN A 274 6.40 -18.95 5.74
N GLN A 275 6.25 -17.90 4.91
CA GLN A 275 7.35 -16.98 4.60
C GLN A 275 7.65 -16.03 5.74
N LEU A 276 6.70 -15.81 6.65
CA LEU A 276 6.94 -15.07 7.88
C LEU A 276 6.94 -16.04 9.05
N LYS A 277 8.03 -16.04 9.82
CA LYS A 277 8.14 -16.81 11.06
C LYS A 277 8.25 -15.86 12.23
N HIS A 278 7.56 -16.21 13.32
CA HIS A 278 7.75 -15.53 14.58
C HIS A 278 9.18 -15.76 15.07
N ILE A 279 9.82 -14.68 15.52
CA ILE A 279 11.17 -14.71 16.10
C ILE A 279 11.16 -13.89 17.39
N ASN A 280 11.95 -14.33 18.36
CA ASN A 280 12.18 -13.58 19.58
C ASN A 280 13.46 -12.77 19.45
N TYR A 281 13.46 -11.57 19.99
CA TYR A 281 14.69 -10.80 20.14
C TYR A 281 15.63 -11.50 21.13
N PRO A 282 16.96 -11.44 20.93
CA PRO A 282 17.92 -11.93 21.91
C PRO A 282 17.73 -11.26 23.28
N ILE A 283 17.95 -12.01 24.36
CA ILE A 283 17.82 -11.52 25.74
C ILE A 283 18.73 -10.30 26.01
N ASP A 284 19.84 -10.21 25.28
CA ASP A 284 20.81 -9.13 25.28
C ASP A 284 20.20 -7.73 25.10
N TYR A 285 19.13 -7.60 24.30
CA TYR A 285 18.45 -6.32 24.10
C TYR A 285 17.66 -5.90 25.35
N ASN A 286 17.06 -6.87 26.05
CA ASN A 286 16.38 -6.63 27.33
C ASN A 286 17.39 -6.28 28.42
N ASN A 287 18.54 -6.97 28.45
CA ASN A 287 19.62 -6.67 29.39
C ASN A 287 20.15 -5.24 29.19
N LEU A 288 20.33 -4.80 27.93
CA LEU A 288 20.69 -3.42 27.62
C LEU A 288 19.62 -2.42 28.09
N ASN A 289 18.32 -2.72 27.90
CA ASN A 289 17.23 -1.87 28.38
C ASN A 289 17.29 -1.68 29.91
N ILE A 290 17.50 -2.77 30.67
CA ILE A 290 17.66 -2.71 32.13
C ILE A 290 18.86 -1.84 32.50
N PHE A 291 20.00 -2.05 31.83
CA PHE A 291 21.23 -1.27 32.07
C PHE A 291 21.02 0.23 31.83
N LEU A 292 20.43 0.63 30.68
CA LEU A 292 20.21 2.03 30.32
C LEU A 292 19.15 2.72 31.20
N ASN A 293 18.17 1.96 31.72
CA ASN A 293 17.14 2.53 32.59
C ASN A 293 17.70 2.94 33.96
N ASN A 294 18.80 2.33 34.41
CA ASN A 294 19.48 2.70 35.66
C ASN A 294 20.45 3.88 35.49
N LYS A 295 20.53 4.49 34.30
CA LYS A 295 21.40 5.64 34.01
C LYS A 295 20.57 6.89 33.74
N THR A 296 21.03 8.01 34.27
CA THR A 296 20.65 9.33 33.80
C THR A 296 21.33 9.56 32.46
N ILE A 297 20.56 9.95 31.45
CA ILE A 297 21.04 10.16 30.08
C ILE A 297 20.60 11.56 29.70
N SER A 298 21.57 12.43 29.48
CA SER A 298 21.37 13.83 29.12
C SER A 298 21.36 14.02 27.61
N GLY A 299 22.21 13.28 26.89
CA GLY A 299 22.35 13.38 25.44
C GLY A 299 21.57 12.34 24.65
N HIS A 300 21.89 12.27 23.36
CA HIS A 300 21.34 11.31 22.42
C HIS A 300 22.03 9.94 22.52
N ILE A 301 21.24 8.88 22.35
CA ILE A 301 21.75 7.53 22.12
C ILE A 301 21.62 7.25 20.63
N ILE A 302 22.70 6.85 19.97
CA ILE A 302 22.66 6.40 18.57
C ILE A 302 22.81 4.88 18.49
N TYR A 303 22.26 4.27 17.44
CA TYR A 303 22.36 2.84 17.19
C TYR A 303 23.11 2.56 15.88
N LEU A 304 24.07 1.64 15.94
CA LEU A 304 24.88 1.17 14.83
C LEU A 304 24.64 -0.32 14.59
N PRO A 305 24.64 -0.79 13.33
CA PRO A 305 24.92 -0.03 12.10
C PRO A 305 23.93 1.09 11.79
N TRP A 306 24.42 2.19 11.19
CA TRP A 306 23.65 3.42 11.00
C TRP A 306 22.65 3.32 9.83
N GLU A 307 21.70 2.41 9.96
CA GLU A 307 20.66 2.10 8.98
C GLU A 307 19.31 1.92 9.71
N ASN A 308 18.18 2.11 9.01
CA ASN A 308 16.85 1.86 9.58
C ASN A 308 16.36 0.42 9.34
N TYR A 309 16.86 -0.26 8.30
CA TYR A 309 16.55 -1.67 8.03
C TYR A 309 17.82 -2.51 7.91
N LEU A 310 17.93 -3.53 8.76
CA LEU A 310 19.08 -4.43 8.85
C LEU A 310 18.61 -5.90 8.80
N THR A 311 19.53 -6.77 8.42
CA THR A 311 19.40 -8.22 8.58
C THR A 311 20.28 -8.65 9.75
N TYR A 312 19.76 -9.52 10.61
CA TYR A 312 20.47 -10.02 11.79
C TYR A 312 20.68 -11.52 11.67
N ASN A 313 21.69 -12.05 12.34
CA ASN A 313 21.92 -13.49 12.44
C ASN A 313 20.68 -14.25 12.96
N TRP A 314 19.95 -13.67 13.92
CA TRP A 314 18.75 -14.23 14.52
C TRP A 314 17.48 -13.98 13.68
N SER A 315 17.51 -13.04 12.72
CA SER A 315 16.36 -12.73 11.86
C SER A 315 16.44 -13.37 10.47
N ILE A 316 17.58 -13.94 10.07
CA ILE A 316 17.82 -14.44 8.70
C ILE A 316 16.77 -15.46 8.24
N ASN A 317 16.21 -16.24 9.16
CA ASN A 317 15.21 -17.27 8.88
C ASN A 317 13.76 -16.81 9.12
N SER A 318 13.54 -15.54 9.48
CA SER A 318 12.22 -14.98 9.78
C SER A 318 11.42 -14.59 8.53
N SER A 319 12.14 -14.26 7.46
CA SER A 319 11.62 -13.89 6.15
C SER A 319 12.64 -14.25 5.07
N SER A 320 12.31 -14.09 3.79
CA SER A 320 13.19 -14.53 2.70
C SER A 320 14.53 -13.78 2.62
N ASP A 321 14.63 -12.57 3.18
CA ASP A 321 15.89 -11.82 3.30
C ASP A 321 16.26 -11.47 4.76
N GLY A 322 15.43 -11.91 5.71
CA GLY A 322 15.58 -11.64 7.15
C GLY A 322 15.62 -10.16 7.53
N ARG A 323 15.31 -9.25 6.61
CA ARG A 323 15.53 -7.81 6.80
C ARG A 323 14.35 -7.18 7.52
N LEU A 324 14.63 -6.57 8.67
CA LEU A 324 13.65 -5.99 9.56
C LEU A 324 14.01 -4.53 9.85
N SER A 325 13.01 -3.74 10.23
CA SER A 325 13.27 -2.42 10.82
C SER A 325 14.07 -2.61 12.10
N VAL A 326 15.03 -1.73 12.38
CA VAL A 326 15.80 -1.78 13.63
C VAL A 326 14.86 -1.83 14.84
N PRO A 327 14.88 -2.90 15.64
CA PRO A 327 13.85 -3.13 16.66
C PRO A 327 14.12 -2.37 17.96
N ILE A 328 15.28 -1.70 18.09
CA ILE A 328 15.76 -1.19 19.37
C ILE A 328 14.77 -0.27 20.09
N ASN A 329 14.02 0.56 19.35
CA ASN A 329 13.04 1.50 19.90
C ASN A 329 11.71 0.84 20.33
N SER A 330 11.45 -0.41 19.95
CA SER A 330 10.31 -1.18 20.48
C SER A 330 10.66 -1.94 21.77
N ILE A 331 11.96 -2.11 22.05
CA ILE A 331 12.46 -2.88 23.19
C ILE A 331 12.95 -1.94 24.31
N ILE A 332 13.71 -0.90 23.93
CA ILE A 332 14.34 0.04 24.87
C ILE A 332 13.44 1.25 25.07
N LYS A 333 13.20 1.61 26.33
CA LYS A 333 12.32 2.74 26.68
C LYS A 333 12.93 4.11 26.35
N LYS A 334 14.26 4.22 26.40
CA LYS A 334 14.99 5.44 26.07
C LYS A 334 14.91 5.70 24.57
N SER A 335 14.84 6.97 24.18
CA SER A 335 14.80 7.36 22.76
C SER A 335 16.15 7.10 22.11
N ILE A 336 16.18 6.25 21.08
CA ILE A 336 17.39 5.91 20.34
C ILE A 336 17.27 6.41 18.90
N LEU A 337 18.26 7.18 18.49
CA LEU A 337 18.41 7.62 17.11
C LEU A 337 18.97 6.46 16.28
N ILE A 338 18.31 6.18 15.17
CA ILE A 338 18.72 5.19 14.19
C ILE A 338 19.06 5.90 12.88
N GLY A 339 19.84 5.24 12.03
CA GLY A 339 20.19 5.76 10.72
C GLY A 339 18.98 6.05 9.86
N ASN A 340 19.14 6.97 8.91
CA ASN A 340 18.12 7.17 7.90
C ASN A 340 18.20 6.06 6.87
N ASP A 341 17.05 5.61 6.39
CA ASP A 341 17.02 4.95 5.10
C ASP A 341 17.53 5.90 4.04
N LYS A 342 18.24 5.35 3.05
CA LYS A 342 18.62 6.06 1.82
C LYS A 342 17.44 6.84 1.20
N TYR A 343 16.21 6.37 1.41
CA TYR A 343 14.95 6.91 0.89
C TYR A 343 13.98 7.37 1.98
N GLY A 344 14.52 7.66 3.18
CA GLY A 344 13.79 8.19 4.33
C GLY A 344 13.78 9.72 4.37
N LYS A 345 13.04 10.26 5.34
CA LYS A 345 12.98 11.72 5.57
C LYS A 345 14.37 12.27 5.88
N LYS A 346 14.75 13.39 5.27
CA LYS A 346 16.00 14.06 5.60
C LYS A 346 15.84 14.80 6.93
N ASP A 347 16.61 14.38 7.93
CA ASP A 347 16.68 15.02 9.24
C ASP A 347 18.06 15.66 9.39
N ASN A 348 18.09 16.95 9.70
CA ASN A 348 19.32 17.72 9.84
C ASN A 348 20.25 17.09 10.90
N LEU A 349 19.71 16.63 12.03
CA LEU A 349 20.53 16.00 13.07
C LEU A 349 21.12 14.68 12.58
N ARG A 350 20.30 13.81 11.98
CA ARG A 350 20.77 12.52 11.46
C ARG A 350 21.78 12.70 10.33
N ASN A 351 21.61 13.69 9.46
CA ASN A 351 22.58 14.01 8.41
C ASN A 351 23.92 14.47 8.98
N LYS A 352 23.90 15.31 10.04
CA LYS A 352 25.11 15.70 10.76
C LYS A 352 25.79 14.50 11.41
N ILE A 353 25.03 13.60 12.03
CA ILE A 353 25.55 12.33 12.59
C ILE A 353 26.17 11.47 11.48
N THR A 354 25.48 11.28 10.34
CA THR A 354 26.02 10.56 9.17
C THR A 354 27.36 11.15 8.72
N ASN A 355 27.47 12.48 8.66
CA ASN A 355 28.72 13.15 8.29
C ASN A 355 29.84 12.90 9.32
N CYS A 356 29.53 12.87 10.62
CA CYS A 356 30.50 12.51 11.66
C CYS A 356 30.95 11.05 11.54
N LEU A 357 30.01 10.13 11.31
CA LEU A 357 30.29 8.69 11.14
C LEU A 357 31.15 8.42 9.91
N ASN A 358 30.88 9.08 8.78
CA ASN A 358 31.70 8.96 7.56
C ASN A 358 33.14 9.47 7.74
N LYS A 359 33.36 10.39 8.69
CA LYS A 359 34.69 10.92 9.05
C LYS A 359 35.37 10.14 10.17
N ASN A 360 34.72 9.10 10.73
CA ASN A 360 35.22 8.33 11.88
C ASN A 360 35.65 9.21 13.07
N ASN A 361 34.86 10.24 13.40
CA ASN A 361 35.24 11.26 14.39
C ASN A 361 34.26 11.27 15.58
N THR A 362 34.70 10.76 16.74
CA THR A 362 33.92 10.76 18.00
C THR A 362 33.66 12.16 18.53
N SER A 363 34.64 13.07 18.46
CA SER A 363 34.48 14.46 18.92
C SER A 363 33.41 15.22 18.14
N CYS A 364 33.22 14.87 16.87
CA CYS A 364 32.10 15.38 16.06
C CYS A 364 30.76 14.90 16.62
N LEU A 365 30.63 13.63 17.02
CA LEU A 365 29.41 13.11 17.64
C LEU A 365 29.15 13.74 19.02
N GLU A 366 30.21 13.94 19.81
CA GLU A 366 30.14 14.65 21.10
C GLU A 366 29.59 16.07 20.91
N SER A 367 30.07 16.81 19.89
CA SER A 367 29.55 18.15 19.58
C SER A 367 28.07 18.19 19.17
N LEU A 368 27.51 17.05 18.76
CA LEU A 368 26.09 16.88 18.41
C LEU A 368 25.26 16.36 19.60
N ASN A 369 25.78 16.47 20.81
CA ASN A 369 25.16 15.96 22.03
C ASN A 369 24.91 14.44 22.02
N VAL A 370 25.70 13.64 21.29
CA VAL A 370 25.63 12.17 21.40
C VAL A 370 26.37 11.72 22.65
N GLU A 371 25.68 11.03 23.56
CA GLU A 371 26.24 10.54 24.82
C GLU A 371 26.53 9.03 24.75
N PHE A 372 25.71 8.26 24.04
CA PHE A 372 25.89 6.82 23.94
C PHE A 372 25.83 6.32 22.50
N ILE A 373 26.65 5.31 22.21
CA ILE A 373 26.60 4.55 20.95
C ILE A 373 26.30 3.09 21.30
N ILE A 374 25.18 2.58 20.80
CA ILE A 374 24.87 1.15 20.80
C ILE A 374 25.39 0.58 19.49
N LYS A 375 26.25 -0.42 19.53
CA LYS A 375 26.72 -1.16 18.35
C LYS A 375 26.21 -2.59 18.42
N ASP A 376 25.50 -3.00 17.38
CA ASP A 376 24.90 -4.31 17.27
C ASP A 376 25.81 -5.26 16.46
N LYS A 377 26.42 -6.20 17.16
CA LYS A 377 27.27 -7.27 16.61
C LYS A 377 26.46 -8.36 15.90
N CYS A 378 25.17 -8.49 16.23
CA CYS A 378 24.29 -9.47 15.62
C CYS A 378 23.73 -9.00 14.27
N ALA A 379 23.85 -7.70 13.95
CA ALA A 379 23.57 -7.16 12.63
C ALA A 379 24.62 -7.61 11.60
N ILE A 380 24.15 -8.18 10.49
CA ILE A 380 25.00 -8.57 9.36
C ILE A 380 25.21 -7.33 8.49
N PHE A 381 26.29 -6.59 8.77
CA PHE A 381 26.62 -5.36 8.06
C PHE A 381 28.13 -5.22 7.83
N PRO A 382 28.57 -4.75 6.64
CA PRO A 382 30.00 -4.76 6.28
C PRO A 382 30.84 -3.76 7.06
N GLN A 383 30.24 -2.68 7.59
CA GLN A 383 30.98 -1.69 8.37
C GLN A 383 31.21 -2.16 9.81
N SER A 384 32.47 -2.19 10.23
CA SER A 384 32.88 -2.71 11.54
C SER A 384 33.00 -1.64 12.65
N TYR A 385 32.99 -0.35 12.30
CA TYR A 385 33.13 0.79 13.22
C TYR A 385 34.29 0.66 14.23
N LYS A 386 35.43 0.09 13.80
CA LYS A 386 36.60 -0.21 14.66
C LYS A 386 37.25 1.00 15.34
N TRP A 387 36.94 2.22 14.90
CA TRP A 387 37.45 3.46 15.47
C TRP A 387 36.79 3.83 16.81
N ILE A 388 35.69 3.18 17.17
CA ILE A 388 35.03 3.36 18.47
C ILE A 388 35.70 2.42 19.48
N GLN A 389 36.39 2.99 20.47
CA GLN A 389 37.21 2.22 21.41
C GLN A 389 36.51 2.03 22.77
N THR A 390 36.77 0.87 23.39
CA THR A 390 36.39 0.46 24.77
C THR A 390 34.90 0.56 25.11
N PRO A 391 34.12 -0.54 24.97
CA PRO A 391 32.74 -0.56 25.42
C PRO A 391 32.66 -0.48 26.95
N ILE A 392 31.67 0.25 27.47
CA ILE A 392 31.35 0.30 28.91
C ILE A 392 30.38 -0.82 29.33
N TYR A 393 29.75 -1.46 28.35
CA TYR A 393 28.87 -2.61 28.51
C TYR A 393 28.96 -3.45 27.24
N GLU A 394 29.10 -4.76 27.40
CA GLU A 394 29.20 -5.70 26.29
C GLU A 394 28.46 -7.00 26.64
N ASN A 395 27.72 -7.52 25.67
CA ASN A 395 27.16 -8.86 25.67
C ASN A 395 27.36 -9.52 24.30
N ASN A 396 26.68 -10.64 24.01
CA ASN A 396 26.92 -11.38 22.78
C ASN A 396 26.51 -10.57 21.53
N CYS A 397 25.38 -9.86 21.58
CA CYS A 397 24.88 -9.08 20.45
C CYS A 397 25.21 -7.59 20.49
N ILE A 398 25.50 -7.00 21.63
CA ILE A 398 25.50 -5.54 21.82
C ILE A 398 26.76 -5.07 22.54
N GLU A 399 27.35 -4.01 22.01
CA GLU A 399 28.36 -3.18 22.68
C GLU A 399 27.76 -1.79 22.91
N LEU A 400 27.98 -1.22 24.10
CA LEU A 400 27.58 0.15 24.43
C LEU A 400 28.83 0.97 24.75
N TYR A 401 28.96 2.11 24.10
CA TYR A 401 30.04 3.05 24.31
C TYR A 401 29.48 4.35 24.90
N LYS A 402 30.24 4.97 25.79
CA LYS A 402 29.91 6.29 26.35
C LYS A 402 30.85 7.34 25.78
N LEU A 403 30.28 8.43 25.31
CA LEU A 403 30.97 9.64 24.88
C LEU A 403 30.85 10.71 25.97
N ASN A 404 31.78 11.67 26.01
CA ASN A 404 31.73 12.74 26.98
C ASN A 404 30.75 13.82 26.52
N ASN A 405 29.64 14.02 27.23
CA ASN A 405 28.67 15.04 26.86
C ASN A 405 28.02 15.81 28.01
N LYS A 406 27.59 17.03 27.70
CA LYS A 406 26.86 17.95 28.59
C LYS A 406 25.75 18.64 27.80
N GLN A 407 24.51 18.15 27.90
CA GLN A 407 23.27 18.95 27.92
C GLN A 407 22.03 18.07 27.83
N GLU A 408 20.95 18.46 28.50
CA GLU A 408 19.64 17.79 28.49
C GLU A 408 18.71 18.30 27.37
N VAL A 409 17.88 17.42 26.81
CA VAL A 409 16.85 17.75 25.80
C VAL A 409 15.46 17.34 26.27
N SER A 410 14.50 18.25 26.12
CA SER A 410 13.08 18.06 26.42
C SER A 410 12.27 17.80 25.15
N SER A 411 11.26 16.91 25.21
CA SER A 411 10.32 16.67 24.12
C SER A 411 8.89 17.12 24.48
N LYS A 412 8.24 17.85 23.57
CA LYS A 412 6.82 18.20 23.63
C LYS A 412 6.06 17.52 22.49
N ILE A 413 4.85 17.09 22.81
CA ILE A 413 3.91 16.55 21.84
C ILE A 413 3.33 17.72 21.02
N PRO A 414 3.33 17.65 19.68
CA PRO A 414 2.87 18.76 18.84
C PRO A 414 1.34 18.85 18.80
N MET A 415 0.80 20.01 19.20
CA MET A 415 -0.64 20.34 19.33
C MET A 415 -1.49 20.08 18.06
N ARG A 416 -0.86 20.04 16.89
CA ARG A 416 -1.50 19.75 15.60
C ARG A 416 -2.22 18.41 15.53
N PHE A 417 -1.80 17.41 16.33
CA PHE A 417 -2.43 16.08 16.34
C PHE A 417 -3.87 16.10 16.89
N ILE A 418 -4.14 17.00 17.84
CA ILE A 418 -5.43 17.10 18.52
C ILE A 418 -6.48 17.72 17.60
N VAL A 419 -6.10 18.72 16.80
CA VAL A 419 -7.02 19.49 15.94
C VAL A 419 -7.58 18.65 14.79
N GLY A 420 -6.73 17.90 14.07
CA GLY A 420 -7.17 17.09 12.93
C GLY A 420 -8.10 15.94 13.31
N LEU A 421 -7.89 15.36 14.50
CA LEU A 421 -8.74 14.30 15.05
C LEU A 421 -10.15 14.84 15.38
N LEU A 422 -10.24 16.03 15.99
CA LEU A 422 -11.52 16.64 16.36
C LEU A 422 -12.41 16.93 15.14
N ILE A 423 -11.84 17.49 14.06
CA ILE A 423 -12.59 17.78 12.82
C ILE A 423 -13.20 16.50 12.22
N SER A 424 -12.41 15.42 12.21
CA SER A 424 -12.86 14.13 11.66
C SER A 424 -14.00 13.52 12.49
N ILE A 425 -13.90 13.58 13.82
CA ILE A 425 -14.93 13.09 14.74
C ILE A 425 -16.24 13.88 14.60
N ILE A 426 -16.18 15.21 14.58
CA ILE A 426 -17.37 16.08 14.46
C ILE A 426 -18.11 15.80 13.14
N THR A 427 -17.37 15.70 12.03
CA THR A 427 -17.96 15.44 10.71
C THR A 427 -18.64 14.07 10.65
N PHE A 428 -18.03 13.05 11.26
CA PHE A 428 -18.60 11.70 11.35
C PHE A 428 -19.88 11.67 12.19
N ILE A 429 -19.90 12.33 13.35
CA ILE A 429 -21.08 12.41 14.22
C ILE A 429 -22.25 13.09 13.50
N LEU A 430 -21.99 14.19 12.78
CA LEU A 430 -23.02 14.89 12.03
C LEU A 430 -23.65 13.99 10.94
N LEU A 431 -22.84 13.20 10.22
CA LEU A 431 -23.34 12.25 9.23
C LEU A 431 -24.19 11.14 9.86
N LEU A 432 -23.75 10.60 11.00
CA LEU A 432 -24.52 9.60 11.74
C LEU A 432 -25.85 10.18 12.25
N TYR A 433 -25.84 11.40 12.77
CA TYR A 433 -27.06 12.09 13.20
C TYR A 433 -28.06 12.24 12.05
N PHE A 434 -27.59 12.64 10.86
CA PHE A 434 -28.43 12.72 9.66
C PHE A 434 -28.95 11.36 9.17
N LEU A 435 -28.24 10.27 9.48
CA LEU A 435 -28.68 8.90 9.20
C LEU A 435 -29.71 8.38 10.21
N ILE A 436 -29.64 8.80 11.47
CA ILE A 436 -30.50 8.30 12.57
C ILE A 436 -31.81 9.10 12.69
N LYS A 437 -31.78 10.42 12.44
CA LYS A 437 -32.96 11.29 12.58
C LYS A 437 -34.02 11.11 11.46
N ARG A 438 -33.85 10.13 10.58
CA ARG A 438 -34.70 9.85 9.42
C ARG A 438 -34.83 8.36 9.20
#